data_AF-A0A7S0ZT13-F1
#
_entry.id   AF-A0A7S0ZT13-F1
#
_cell.length_a   1.000
_cell.length_b   1.000
_cell.length_c   1.000
_cell.angle_alpha   90.00
_cell.angle_beta   90.00
_cell.angle_gamma   90.00
#
_symmetry.space_group_name_H-M   'P 1'
#
loop_
_entity.id
_entity.type
_entity.pdbx_description
1 polymer ?
#
loop_
_entity_poly.entity_id
_entity_poly.type
_entity_poly.pdbx_seq_one_letter_code
_entity_poly.pdbx_strand_id
1 'polypeptide(L)'
;RLLRVAKVTRLIRILSLLRIFRLCRVVEDVMDAYINGALLVVMRTLSIFSVTLWLNHMVSCAWYSIAFIESDTGLTWLQTTLSIGDVNIEYGSLDAIYLYATSFHWSMAQMTL
;
A
#
# COMPACT_ATOMS: atom_id res chain seq x y z
N ARG A 1 27.00 -1.46 7.85
CA ARG A 1 26.84 -0.13 7.22
C ARG A 1 26.20 -0.18 5.82
N LEU A 2 26.43 -1.22 5.01
CA LEU A 2 25.76 -1.42 3.70
C LEU A 2 24.22 -1.61 3.77
N LEU A 3 23.71 -2.24 4.84
CA LEU A 3 22.25 -2.41 5.06
C LEU A 3 21.47 -1.08 5.20
N ARG A 4 22.11 0.00 5.66
CA ARG A 4 21.48 1.34 5.74
C ARG A 4 21.31 1.96 4.35
N VAL A 5 22.27 1.76 3.46
CA VAL A 5 22.23 2.30 2.09
C VAL A 5 21.13 1.60 1.26
N ALA A 6 20.92 0.30 1.49
CA ALA A 6 19.82 -0.45 0.89
C ALA A 6 18.42 0.05 1.35
N LYS A 7 18.30 0.55 2.58
CA LYS A 7 17.05 1.19 3.05
C LYS A 7 16.83 2.54 2.37
N VAL A 8 17.88 3.34 2.17
CA VAL A 8 17.78 4.66 1.50
C VAL A 8 17.41 4.54 0.03
N THR A 9 17.95 3.57 -0.72
CA THR A 9 17.56 3.34 -2.11
C THR A 9 16.08 2.91 -2.24
N ARG A 10 15.54 2.20 -1.25
CA ARG A 10 14.12 1.87 -1.17
C ARG A 10 13.26 3.12 -0.97
N LEU A 11 13.67 4.04 -0.09
CA LEU A 11 13.01 5.33 0.10
C LEU A 11 13.07 6.21 -1.15
N ILE A 12 14.19 6.23 -1.87
CA ILE A 12 14.33 6.95 -3.15
C ILE A 12 13.40 6.36 -4.23
N ARG A 13 13.15 5.04 -4.22
CA ARG A 13 12.11 4.45 -5.07
C ARG A 13 10.70 4.91 -4.69
N ILE A 14 10.43 5.15 -3.41
CA ILE A 14 9.16 5.75 -2.96
C ILE A 14 9.05 7.22 -3.41
N LEU A 15 10.15 7.97 -3.47
CA LEU A 15 10.12 9.31 -4.09
C LEU A 15 9.88 9.24 -5.61
N SER A 16 10.31 8.16 -6.27
CA SER A 16 10.03 7.94 -7.69
C SER A 16 8.54 7.69 -7.96
N LEU A 17 7.79 7.24 -6.95
CA LEU A 17 6.34 7.07 -6.99
C LEU A 17 5.60 8.42 -7.00
N LEU A 18 6.23 9.53 -6.55
CA LEU A 18 5.68 10.88 -6.72
C LEU A 18 5.54 11.29 -8.21
N ARG A 19 6.20 10.56 -9.14
CA ARG A 19 5.98 10.75 -10.57
C ARG A 19 4.54 10.46 -10.99
N ILE A 20 3.80 9.67 -10.21
CA ILE A 20 2.39 9.37 -10.49
C ILE A 20 1.52 10.63 -10.43
N PHE A 21 1.85 11.62 -9.57
CA PHE A 21 1.15 12.90 -9.55
C PHE A 21 1.30 13.66 -10.87
N ARG A 22 2.47 13.56 -11.52
CA ARG A 22 2.65 14.15 -12.86
C ARG A 22 1.81 13.42 -13.89
N LEU A 23 1.72 12.10 -13.80
CA LEU A 23 0.88 11.29 -14.69
C LEU A 23 -0.60 11.65 -14.50
N CYS A 24 -1.09 11.77 -13.26
CA CYS A 24 -2.45 12.21 -12.96
C CYS A 24 -2.77 13.55 -13.62
N ARG A 25 -1.85 14.52 -13.54
CA ARG A 25 -2.04 15.83 -14.17
C ARG A 25 -2.10 15.76 -15.70
N VAL A 26 -1.22 14.98 -16.33
CA VAL A 26 -1.26 14.75 -17.78
C VAL A 26 -2.57 14.05 -18.19
N VAL A 27 -3.05 13.10 -17.39
CA VAL A 27 -4.33 12.42 -17.63
C VAL A 27 -5.49 13.40 -17.51
N GLU A 28 -5.50 14.28 -16.51
CA GLU A 28 -6.50 15.35 -16.38
C GLU A 28 -6.49 16.29 -17.59
N ASP A 29 -5.32 16.76 -18.02
CA ASP A 29 -5.19 17.65 -19.18
C ASP A 29 -5.72 16.98 -20.47
N VAL A 30 -5.46 15.68 -20.66
CA VAL A 30 -5.99 14.90 -21.78
C VAL A 30 -7.50 14.70 -21.65
N MET A 31 -8.00 14.41 -20.46
CA MET A 31 -9.44 14.23 -20.23
C MET A 31 -10.21 15.52 -20.52
N ASP A 32 -9.73 16.66 -20.04
CA ASP A 32 -10.38 17.96 -20.26
C ASP A 32 -10.33 18.38 -21.75
N ALA A 33 -9.33 17.92 -22.52
CA ALA A 33 -9.22 18.20 -23.95
C ALA A 33 -10.12 17.31 -24.84
N TYR A 34 -10.36 16.05 -24.46
CA TYR A 34 -11.00 15.06 -25.35
C TYR A 34 -12.35 14.52 -24.84
N ILE A 35 -12.71 14.73 -23.57
CA ILE A 35 -13.89 14.12 -22.95
C ILE A 35 -14.89 15.19 -22.48
N ASN A 36 -16.14 15.09 -22.92
CA ASN A 36 -17.21 16.03 -22.57
C ASN A 36 -18.36 15.36 -21.78
N GLY A 37 -19.04 16.16 -20.94
CA GLY A 37 -20.31 15.79 -20.31
C GLY A 37 -20.20 14.71 -19.23
N ALA A 38 -21.12 13.73 -19.25
CA ALA A 38 -21.23 12.70 -18.20
C ALA A 38 -19.99 11.79 -18.09
N LEU A 39 -19.30 11.53 -19.22
CA LEU A 39 -18.12 10.66 -19.24
C LEU A 39 -16.95 11.30 -18.47
N LEU A 40 -16.83 12.63 -18.49
CA LEU A 40 -15.78 13.36 -17.77
C LEU A 40 -15.92 13.16 -16.25
N VAL A 41 -17.15 13.22 -15.74
CA VAL A 41 -17.45 13.02 -14.31
C VAL A 41 -17.11 11.58 -13.88
N VAL A 42 -17.48 10.58 -14.69
CA VAL A 42 -17.14 9.18 -14.42
C VAL A 42 -15.63 8.98 -14.39
N MET A 43 -14.92 9.49 -15.40
CA MET A 43 -13.47 9.36 -15.49
C MET A 43 -12.74 10.07 -14.34
N ARG A 44 -13.19 11.26 -13.92
CA ARG A 44 -12.64 11.95 -12.74
C ARG A 44 -12.85 11.13 -11.48
N THR A 45 -14.04 10.55 -11.31
CA THR A 45 -14.35 9.68 -10.17
C THR A 45 -13.44 8.45 -10.14
N LEU A 46 -13.24 7.79 -11.29
CA LEU A 46 -12.32 6.66 -11.43
C LEU A 46 -10.86 7.04 -11.15
N SER A 47 -10.43 8.24 -11.57
CA SER A 47 -9.09 8.75 -11.29
C SER A 47 -8.86 8.89 -9.78
N ILE A 48 -9.79 9.55 -9.08
CA ILE A 48 -9.74 9.69 -7.61
C ILE A 48 -9.70 8.32 -6.93
N PHE A 49 -10.58 7.40 -7.35
CA PHE A 49 -10.61 6.04 -6.80
C PHE A 49 -9.28 5.29 -7.02
N SER A 50 -8.68 5.44 -8.20
CA SER A 50 -7.39 4.83 -8.53
C SER A 50 -6.26 5.40 -7.67
N VAL A 51 -6.24 6.72 -7.43
CA VAL A 51 -5.27 7.36 -6.52
C VAL A 51 -5.46 6.85 -5.09
N THR A 52 -6.70 6.70 -4.62
CA THR A 52 -6.99 6.15 -3.30
C THR A 52 -6.51 4.71 -3.16
N LEU A 53 -6.78 3.84 -4.13
CA LEU A 53 -6.28 2.45 -4.12
C LEU A 53 -4.75 2.39 -4.12
N TRP A 54 -4.11 3.28 -4.87
CA TRP A 54 -2.67 3.38 -4.92
C TRP A 54 -2.08 3.81 -3.57
N LEU A 55 -2.68 4.82 -2.93
CA LEU A 55 -2.30 5.22 -1.57
C LEU A 55 -2.50 4.07 -0.58
N ASN A 56 -3.58 3.30 -0.72
CA ASN A 56 -3.82 2.13 0.11
C ASN A 56 -2.72 1.06 -0.04
N HIS A 57 -2.26 0.80 -1.26
CA HIS A 57 -1.11 -0.07 -1.50
C HIS A 57 0.16 0.45 -0.85
N MET A 58 0.40 1.76 -0.86
CA MET A 58 1.57 2.34 -0.20
C MET A 58 1.52 2.16 1.32
N VAL A 59 0.37 2.42 1.92
CA VAL A 59 0.16 2.22 3.37
C VAL A 59 0.25 0.74 3.74
N SER A 60 -0.33 -0.15 2.94
CA SER A 60 -0.24 -1.60 3.18
C SER A 60 1.18 -2.14 3.07
N CYS A 61 1.94 -1.71 2.06
CA CYS A 61 3.35 -2.07 1.93
C CYS A 61 4.21 -1.46 3.05
N ALA A 62 3.89 -0.24 3.49
CA ALA A 62 4.54 0.36 4.65
C ALA A 62 4.27 -0.45 5.92
N TRP A 63 3.01 -0.84 6.16
CA TRP A 63 2.61 -1.68 7.29
C TRP A 63 3.33 -3.04 7.29
N TYR A 64 3.41 -3.69 6.13
CA TYR A 64 4.18 -4.92 5.98
C TYR A 64 5.68 -4.70 6.24
N SER A 65 6.24 -3.58 5.77
CA SER A 65 7.65 -3.26 6.00
C SER A 65 8.00 -3.00 7.46
N ILE A 66 7.05 -2.49 8.26
CA ILE A 66 7.22 -2.24 9.70
C ILE A 66 7.49 -3.54 10.45
N ALA A 67 6.95 -4.68 9.99
CA ALA A 67 7.22 -5.98 10.61
C ALA A 67 8.69 -6.44 10.51
N PHE A 68 9.51 -5.79 9.68
CA PHE A 68 10.94 -6.09 9.56
C PHE A 68 11.82 -5.05 10.29
N ILE A 69 11.22 -4.11 11.00
CA ILE A 69 11.91 -3.18 11.88
C ILE A 69 11.97 -3.84 13.26
N GLU A 70 13.13 -3.79 13.93
CA GLU A 70 13.27 -4.28 15.31
C GLU A 70 12.24 -3.59 16.20
N SER A 71 11.42 -4.38 16.89
CA SER A 71 10.51 -3.89 17.92
C SER A 71 11.18 -3.97 19.28
N ASP A 72 10.86 -3.02 20.17
CA ASP A 72 11.39 -2.97 21.53
C ASP A 72 11.00 -4.21 22.36
N THR A 73 9.92 -4.89 21.96
CA THR A 73 9.41 -6.12 22.58
C THR A 73 9.93 -7.40 21.91
N GLY A 74 10.64 -7.29 20.77
CA GLY A 74 11.06 -8.43 19.95
C GLY A 74 9.92 -9.15 19.21
N LEU A 75 8.67 -8.68 19.39
CA LEU A 75 7.48 -9.21 18.73
C LEU A 75 6.96 -8.22 17.68
N THR A 76 6.67 -8.74 16.49
CA THR A 76 6.09 -8.00 15.36
C THR A 76 4.75 -8.63 14.98
N TRP A 77 3.93 -7.93 14.19
CA TRP A 77 2.61 -8.46 13.82
C TRP A 77 2.71 -9.77 13.01
N LEU A 78 3.83 -10.01 12.30
CA LEU A 78 4.09 -11.29 11.61
C LEU A 78 4.28 -12.47 12.58
N GLN A 79 4.73 -12.22 13.81
CA GLN A 79 4.91 -13.24 14.85
C GLN A 79 3.64 -13.44 15.69
N THR A 80 2.54 -12.79 15.32
CA THR A 80 1.25 -13.04 15.96
C THR A 80 0.76 -14.44 15.58
N THR A 81 0.24 -15.18 16.54
CA THR A 81 -0.29 -16.54 16.33
C THR A 81 -1.80 -16.50 16.12
N LEU A 82 -2.27 -17.13 15.05
CA LEU A 82 -3.66 -17.50 14.83
C LEU A 82 -3.90 -18.87 15.46
N SER A 83 -4.83 -18.95 16.41
CA SER A 83 -5.26 -20.21 17.00
C SER A 83 -6.51 -20.70 16.26
N ILE A 84 -6.38 -21.76 15.47
CA ILE A 84 -7.50 -22.42 14.78
C ILE A 84 -7.69 -23.79 15.42
N GLY A 85 -8.60 -23.88 16.39
CA GLY A 85 -8.73 -25.06 17.25
C GLY A 85 -7.47 -25.24 18.09
N ASP A 86 -6.88 -26.43 18.06
CA ASP A 86 -5.65 -26.76 18.79
C ASP A 86 -4.35 -26.40 18.05
N VAL A 87 -4.45 -25.86 16.82
CA VAL A 87 -3.29 -25.51 15.99
C VAL A 87 -3.00 -24.02 16.10
N ASN A 88 -1.77 -23.68 16.50
CA ASN A 88 -1.25 -22.31 16.49
C ASN A 88 -0.37 -22.11 15.26
N ILE A 89 -0.77 -21.18 14.39
CA ILE A 89 -0.05 -20.84 13.16
C ILE A 89 0.41 -19.38 13.25
N GLU A 90 1.70 -19.15 13.06
CA GLU A 90 2.23 -17.79 13.00
C GLU A 90 1.88 -17.11 11.68
N TYR A 91 1.53 -15.84 11.72
CA TYR A 91 1.22 -15.05 10.52
C TYR A 91 2.35 -15.12 9.48
N GLY A 92 3.61 -15.06 9.91
CA GLY A 92 4.78 -15.10 9.04
C GLY A 92 4.97 -16.41 8.27
N SER A 93 4.28 -17.48 8.65
CA SER A 93 4.30 -18.78 7.96
C SER A 93 3.23 -18.90 6.85
N LEU A 94 2.32 -17.93 6.76
CA LEU A 94 1.24 -17.92 5.77
C LEU A 94 1.72 -17.43 4.40
N ASP A 95 0.90 -17.72 3.38
CA ASP A 95 1.21 -17.34 1.99
C ASP A 95 1.34 -15.81 1.82
N ALA A 96 2.18 -15.42 0.85
CA ALA A 96 2.46 -14.00 0.58
C ALA A 96 1.19 -13.24 0.17
N ILE A 97 0.27 -13.89 -0.55
CA ILE A 97 -1.01 -13.30 -0.95
C ILE A 97 -1.87 -13.02 0.28
N TYR A 98 -1.90 -13.95 1.25
CA TYR A 98 -2.64 -13.78 2.49
C TYR A 98 -2.09 -12.62 3.31
N LEU A 99 -0.77 -12.54 3.48
CA LEU A 99 -0.10 -11.44 4.19
C LEU A 99 -0.35 -10.08 3.53
N TYR A 100 -0.34 -10.03 2.19
CA TYR A 100 -0.68 -8.83 1.43
C TYR A 100 -2.14 -8.44 1.61
N ALA A 101 -3.08 -9.38 1.47
CA ALA A 101 -4.50 -9.14 1.63
C ALA A 101 -4.85 -8.65 3.03
N THR A 102 -4.28 -9.24 4.08
CA THR A 102 -4.45 -8.79 5.47
C THR A 102 -3.89 -7.39 5.66
N SER A 103 -2.69 -7.11 5.15
CA SER A 103 -2.10 -5.76 5.25
C SER A 103 -2.92 -4.71 4.49
N PHE A 104 -3.47 -5.08 3.33
CA PHE A 104 -4.30 -4.21 2.49
C PHE A 104 -5.69 -3.97 3.09
N HIS A 105 -6.28 -4.99 3.71
CA HIS A 105 -7.54 -4.87 4.45
C HIS A 105 -7.35 -3.97 5.67
N TRP A 106 -6.25 -4.16 6.42
CA TRP A 106 -5.91 -3.30 7.55
C TRP A 106 -5.75 -1.84 7.13
N SER A 107 -4.99 -1.56 6.07
CA SER A 107 -4.80 -0.19 5.59
C SER A 107 -6.09 0.43 5.05
N MET A 108 -6.93 -0.38 4.39
CA MET A 108 -8.22 0.07 3.86
C MET A 108 -9.13 0.52 5.00
N ALA A 109 -9.20 -0.26 6.09
CA ALA A 109 -9.96 0.12 7.28
C ALA A 109 -9.48 1.45 7.86
N GLN A 110 -8.16 1.71 7.90
CA GLN A 110 -7.60 2.98 8.39
C GLN A 110 -7.84 4.17 7.45
N MET A 111 -8.00 3.94 6.14
CA MET A 111 -8.27 5.02 5.18
C MET A 111 -9.74 5.43 5.13
N THR A 112 -10.64 4.55 5.56
CA THR A 112 -12.10 4.77 5.50
C THR A 112 -12.74 5.18 6.83
N LEU A 113 -12.05 4.98 7.95
CA LEU A 113 -12.45 5.41 9.30
C LEU A 113 -11.92 6.80 9.61
#